data_AF-A0AAW5EK38-F1
#
_entry.id   AF-A0AAW5EK38-F1
#
_cell.length_a   1.000
_cell.length_b   1.000
_cell.length_c   1.000
_cell.angle_alpha   90.00
_cell.angle_beta   90.00
_cell.angle_gamma   90.00
#
_symmetry.space_group_name_H-M   'P 1'
#
loop_
_entity.id
_entity.type
_entity.pdbx_description
1 polymer ?
#
loop_
_entity_poly.entity_id
_entity_poly.type
_entity_poly.pdbx_seq_one_letter_code
_entity_poly.pdbx_strand_id
1 'polypeptide(L)'
;MPHFILNFLAFCVSKIVFKLDKKHRKIIDINLKLCFPYKDENERKELAFKIYNNFAKFGLDCIKNQNTSKEKILAKVVFDNEEILTQALKEQKGVIFATAHYGNWELLSLAYAAKFGAISIVGKQLKSQRMTEL
;
A
#
# COMPACT_ATOMS: atom_id res chain seq x y z
N MET A 1 13.41 -15.93 5.54
CA MET A 1 12.69 -16.84 4.63
C MET A 1 12.81 -16.35 3.20
N PRO A 2 13.10 -17.22 2.22
CA PRO A 2 13.20 -16.82 0.81
C PRO A 2 11.94 -16.13 0.30
N HIS A 3 12.11 -15.10 -0.55
CA HIS A 3 11.01 -14.28 -1.06
C HIS A 3 9.96 -15.08 -1.84
N PHE A 4 10.36 -16.15 -2.55
CA PHE A 4 9.43 -16.99 -3.30
C PHE A 4 8.43 -17.72 -2.38
N ILE A 5 8.86 -18.15 -1.19
CA ILE A 5 7.99 -18.82 -0.21
C ILE A 5 6.96 -17.83 0.33
N LEU A 6 7.40 -16.62 0.66
CA LEU A 6 6.50 -15.54 1.10
C LEU A 6 5.46 -15.20 0.03
N ASN A 7 5.88 -15.08 -1.23
CA ASN A 7 4.98 -14.82 -2.34
C ASN A 7 3.97 -15.95 -2.56
N PHE A 8 4.41 -17.20 -2.40
CA PHE A 8 3.53 -18.36 -2.48
C PHE A 8 2.50 -18.36 -1.33
N LEU A 9 2.94 -18.09 -0.10
CA LEU A 9 2.04 -17.97 1.05
C LEU A 9 1.03 -16.84 0.87
N ALA A 10 1.48 -15.65 0.41
CA ALA A 10 0.59 -14.54 0.08
C ALA A 10 -0.46 -14.94 -0.95
N PHE A 11 -0.07 -15.65 -2.00
CA PHE A 11 -0.99 -16.14 -3.02
C PHE A 11 -2.02 -17.13 -2.45
N CYS A 12 -1.59 -18.08 -1.62
CA CYS A 12 -2.48 -19.04 -0.96
C CYS A 12 -3.48 -18.36 -0.02
N VAL A 13 -3.00 -17.44 0.83
CA VAL A 13 -3.86 -16.63 1.71
C VAL A 13 -4.85 -15.82 0.87
N SER A 14 -4.38 -15.18 -0.21
CA SER A 14 -5.24 -14.39 -1.10
C SER A 14 -6.36 -15.23 -1.71
N LYS A 15 -6.07 -16.47 -2.15
CA LYS A 15 -7.10 -17.39 -2.66
C LYS A 15 -8.16 -17.72 -1.61
N ILE A 16 -7.74 -18.02 -0.38
CA ILE A 16 -8.66 -18.35 0.71
C ILE A 16 -9.53 -17.14 1.05
N VAL A 17 -8.91 -15.99 1.30
CA VAL A 17 -9.62 -14.75 1.66
C VAL A 17 -10.55 -14.33 0.54
N PHE A 18 -10.10 -14.35 -0.72
CA PHE A 18 -10.94 -14.03 -1.87
C PHE A 18 -12.18 -14.94 -1.93
N LYS A 19 -12.04 -16.24 -1.65
CA LYS A 19 -13.20 -17.16 -1.65
C LYS A 19 -14.21 -16.82 -0.55
N LEU A 20 -13.73 -16.51 0.66
CA LEU A 20 -14.55 -16.28 1.84
C LEU A 20 -15.18 -14.88 1.88
N ASP A 21 -14.46 -13.86 1.44
CA ASP A 21 -14.84 -12.46 1.58
C ASP A 21 -15.82 -11.98 0.48
N LYS A 22 -17.05 -12.50 0.54
CA LYS A 22 -18.09 -12.19 -0.46
C LYS A 22 -18.47 -10.70 -0.46
N LYS A 23 -18.48 -10.06 0.72
CA LYS A 23 -18.91 -8.67 0.89
C LYS A 23 -17.97 -7.71 0.15
N HIS A 24 -16.67 -7.75 0.43
CA HIS A 24 -15.76 -6.81 -0.20
C HIS A 24 -15.53 -7.14 -1.68
N ARG A 25 -15.61 -8.41 -2.09
CA ARG A 25 -15.62 -8.76 -3.53
C ARG A 25 -16.76 -8.07 -4.30
N LYS A 26 -17.96 -7.99 -3.71
CA LYS A 26 -19.08 -7.27 -4.34
C LYS A 26 -18.78 -5.77 -4.46
N ILE A 27 -18.19 -5.17 -3.43
CA ILE A 27 -17.80 -3.75 -3.45
C ILE A 27 -16.74 -3.51 -4.54
N ILE A 28 -15.74 -4.38 -4.63
CA ILE A 28 -14.68 -4.31 -5.64
C ILE A 28 -15.28 -4.43 -7.04
N ASP A 29 -16.17 -5.39 -7.31
CA ASP A 29 -16.80 -5.50 -8.63
C ASP A 29 -17.65 -4.28 -8.99
N ILE A 30 -18.40 -3.70 -8.04
CA ILE A 30 -19.14 -2.45 -8.27
C ILE A 30 -18.18 -1.32 -8.67
N ASN A 31 -17.09 -1.14 -7.93
CA ASN A 31 -16.09 -0.12 -8.25
C ASN A 31 -15.40 -0.38 -9.60
N LEU A 32 -15.06 -1.63 -9.90
CA LEU A 32 -14.45 -2.01 -11.17
C LEU A 32 -15.41 -1.81 -12.35
N LYS A 33 -16.73 -2.02 -12.17
CA LYS A 33 -17.73 -1.69 -13.19
C LYS A 33 -17.79 -0.20 -13.48
N LEU A 34 -17.68 0.64 -12.45
CA LEU A 34 -17.68 2.09 -12.59
C LEU A 34 -16.40 2.59 -13.28
N CYS A 35 -15.24 2.08 -12.88
CA CYS A 35 -13.95 2.51 -13.45
C CYS A 35 -13.64 1.87 -14.81
N PHE A 36 -14.11 0.65 -15.05
CA PHE A 36 -13.80 -0.16 -16.24
C PHE A 36 -15.07 -0.77 -16.83
N PRO A 37 -16.03 0.06 -17.31
CA PRO A 37 -17.31 -0.43 -17.82
C PRO A 37 -17.17 -1.31 -19.07
N TYR A 38 -16.06 -1.18 -19.79
CA TYR A 38 -15.73 -1.95 -20.99
C TYR A 38 -15.16 -3.34 -20.72
N LYS A 39 -14.84 -3.67 -19.46
CA LYS A 39 -14.34 -5.01 -19.09
C LYS A 39 -15.47 -5.96 -18.82
N ASP A 40 -15.32 -7.22 -19.20
CA ASP A 40 -16.33 -8.24 -18.89
C ASP A 40 -16.25 -8.71 -17.42
N GLU A 41 -17.16 -9.61 -17.02
CA GLU A 41 -17.20 -10.13 -15.65
C GLU A 41 -15.94 -10.93 -15.27
N ASN A 42 -15.40 -11.72 -16.18
CA ASN A 42 -14.23 -12.54 -15.92
C ASN A 42 -12.99 -11.68 -15.75
N GLU A 43 -12.79 -10.69 -16.62
CA GLU A 43 -11.69 -9.72 -16.52
C GLU A 43 -11.75 -8.94 -15.20
N ARG A 44 -12.94 -8.47 -14.80
CA ARG A 44 -13.11 -7.77 -13.51
C ARG A 44 -12.86 -8.71 -12.33
N LYS A 45 -13.28 -9.97 -12.41
CA LYS A 45 -13.02 -10.97 -11.36
C LYS A 45 -11.53 -11.28 -11.23
N GLU A 46 -10.80 -11.34 -12.34
CA GLU A 46 -9.34 -11.48 -12.34
C GLU A 46 -8.65 -10.27 -11.72
N LEU A 47 -9.08 -9.05 -12.09
CA LEU A 47 -8.60 -7.81 -11.47
C LEU A 47 -8.89 -7.78 -9.97
N ALA A 48 -10.09 -8.17 -9.56
CA ALA A 48 -10.46 -8.28 -8.16
C ALA A 48 -9.53 -9.25 -7.43
N PHE A 49 -9.22 -10.42 -8.00
CA PHE A 49 -8.27 -11.35 -7.38
C PHE A 49 -6.84 -10.78 -7.30
N LYS A 50 -6.39 -10.05 -8.34
CA LYS A 50 -5.10 -9.34 -8.32
C LYS A 50 -5.02 -8.31 -7.19
N ILE A 51 -6.12 -7.62 -6.89
CA ILE A 51 -6.21 -6.68 -5.75
C ILE A 51 -6.00 -7.41 -4.42
N TYR A 52 -6.64 -8.56 -4.19
CA TYR A 52 -6.41 -9.35 -2.97
C TYR A 52 -4.96 -9.83 -2.86
N ASN A 53 -4.36 -10.29 -3.97
CA ASN A 53 -2.96 -10.68 -3.99
C ASN A 53 -2.01 -9.52 -3.68
N ASN A 54 -2.30 -8.33 -4.20
CA ASN A 54 -1.55 -7.12 -3.87
C ASN A 54 -1.69 -6.78 -2.38
N PHE A 55 -2.90 -6.89 -1.81
CA PHE A 55 -3.13 -6.60 -0.40
C PHE A 55 -2.42 -7.59 0.54
N ALA A 56 -2.35 -8.88 0.18
CA ALA A 56 -1.58 -9.86 0.95
C ALA A 56 -0.06 -9.56 0.92
N LYS A 57 0.48 -9.19 -0.25
CA LYS A 57 1.88 -8.76 -0.38
C LYS A 57 2.17 -7.49 0.42
N PHE A 58 1.26 -6.51 0.34
CA PHE A 58 1.31 -5.29 1.13
C PHE A 58 1.39 -5.61 2.63
N GLY A 59 0.53 -6.50 3.15
CA GLY A 59 0.57 -6.91 4.55
C GLY A 59 1.90 -7.57 4.96
N LEU A 60 2.49 -8.39 4.08
CA LEU A 60 3.82 -8.96 4.31
C LEU A 60 4.91 -7.88 4.34
N ASP A 61 4.85 -6.90 3.44
CA ASP A 61 5.80 -5.80 3.40
C ASP A 61 5.72 -4.95 4.68
N CYS A 62 4.51 -4.63 5.16
CA CYS A 62 4.31 -3.95 6.44
C CYS A 62 5.02 -4.67 7.59
N ILE A 63 4.91 -6.00 7.68
CA ILE A 63 5.57 -6.78 8.74
C ILE A 63 7.09 -6.74 8.57
N LYS A 64 7.59 -6.89 7.34
CA LYS A 64 9.04 -6.97 7.05
C LYS A 64 9.76 -5.63 7.21
N ASN A 65 9.04 -4.52 7.06
CA ASN A 65 9.59 -3.19 7.16
C ASN A 65 9.60 -2.67 8.60
N GLN A 66 8.93 -3.34 9.53
CA GLN A 66 9.07 -3.01 10.96
C GLN A 66 10.52 -3.15 11.39
N ASN A 67 11.07 -2.10 12.00
CA ASN A 67 12.43 -2.04 12.52
C ASN A 67 13.55 -2.31 11.49
N THR A 68 13.31 -1.98 10.21
CA THR A 68 14.33 -2.09 9.17
C THR A 68 15.19 -0.82 9.08
N SER A 69 16.31 -0.89 8.36
CA SER A 69 17.23 0.25 8.22
C SER A 69 16.84 1.15 7.04
N LYS A 70 17.27 2.43 7.09
CA LYS A 70 17.02 3.40 6.01
C LYS A 70 17.56 2.90 4.67
N GLU A 71 18.75 2.32 4.67
CA GLU A 71 19.42 1.82 3.46
C GLU A 71 18.62 0.69 2.82
N LYS A 72 18.05 -0.21 3.63
CA LYS A 72 17.19 -1.30 3.14
C LYS A 72 15.86 -0.81 2.59
N ILE A 73 15.31 0.29 3.09
CA ILE A 73 14.13 0.94 2.52
C ILE A 73 14.47 1.59 1.18
N LEU A 74 15.53 2.40 1.14
CA LEU A 74 15.93 3.14 -0.06
C LEU A 74 16.33 2.20 -1.21
N ALA A 75 16.90 1.02 -0.91
CA ALA A 75 17.20 0.01 -1.91
C ALA A 75 15.96 -0.61 -2.60
N LYS A 76 14.74 -0.38 -2.08
CA LYS A 76 13.49 -0.92 -2.64
C LYS A 76 12.73 0.09 -3.50
N VAL A 77 13.14 1.35 -3.53
CA VAL A 77 12.34 2.45 -4.10
C VAL A 77 13.20 3.25 -5.07
N VAL A 78 12.60 3.57 -6.23
CA VAL A 78 13.12 4.56 -7.17
C VAL A 78 12.25 5.80 -7.02
N PHE A 79 12.88 6.97 -6.92
CA PHE A 79 12.20 8.25 -6.80
C PHE A 79 12.24 8.95 -8.15
N ASP A 80 11.10 9.02 -8.81
CA ASP A 80 10.95 9.80 -10.04
C ASP A 80 10.63 11.27 -9.70
N ASN A 81 11.27 12.21 -10.39
CA ASN A 81 11.09 13.66 -10.24
C ASN A 81 11.30 14.20 -8.81
N GLU A 82 12.30 13.69 -8.09
CA GLU A 82 12.57 14.07 -6.70
C GLU A 82 13.02 15.52 -6.52
N GLU A 83 13.51 16.14 -7.60
CA GLU A 83 13.88 17.55 -7.65
C GLU A 83 12.69 18.47 -7.33
N ILE A 84 11.46 18.08 -7.69
CA ILE A 84 10.24 18.86 -7.38
C ILE A 84 10.10 19.02 -5.87
N LEU A 85 10.20 17.90 -5.13
CA LEU A 85 10.10 17.92 -3.68
C LEU A 85 11.30 18.63 -3.06
N THR A 86 12.50 18.38 -3.56
CA THR A 86 13.73 18.98 -3.03
C THR A 86 13.72 20.50 -3.19
N GLN A 87 13.17 21.03 -4.28
CA GLN A 87 12.97 22.46 -4.50
C GLN A 87 11.91 23.04 -3.56
N ALA A 88 10.76 22.38 -3.43
CA ALA A 88 9.69 22.82 -2.52
C ALA A 88 10.16 22.90 -1.06
N LEU A 89 10.99 21.94 -0.61
CA LEU A 89 11.57 21.95 0.74
C LEU A 89 12.53 23.13 0.97
N LYS A 90 13.25 23.61 -0.06
CA LYS A 90 14.14 24.78 0.06
C LYS A 90 13.38 26.09 0.31
N GLU A 91 12.11 26.16 -0.05
CA GLU A 91 11.28 27.35 0.21
C GLU A 91 10.91 27.52 1.69
N GLN A 92 11.11 26.50 2.53
CA GLN A 92 10.83 26.55 3.98
C GLN A 92 9.38 26.90 4.35
N LYS A 93 8.42 26.68 3.44
CA LYS A 93 6.97 26.91 3.68
C LYS A 93 6.22 25.66 4.16
N GLY A 94 6.92 24.53 4.29
CA GLY A 94 6.31 23.22 4.49
C GLY A 94 5.72 22.64 3.18
N VAL A 95 5.50 21.32 3.16
CA VAL A 95 4.96 20.61 2.01
C VAL A 95 3.78 19.74 2.45
N ILE A 96 2.65 19.89 1.78
CA ILE A 96 1.52 18.96 1.93
C ILE A 96 1.63 17.90 0.84
N PHE A 97 1.84 16.65 1.24
CA PHE A 97 1.89 15.52 0.33
C PHE A 97 0.53 14.81 0.30
N ALA A 98 -0.19 14.95 -0.82
CA ALA A 98 -1.48 14.28 -1.03
C ALA A 98 -1.27 12.97 -1.81
N THR A 99 -1.82 11.87 -1.28
CA THR A 99 -1.71 10.54 -1.89
C THR A 99 -3.03 9.77 -1.80
N ALA A 100 -3.10 8.63 -2.47
CA ALA A 100 -4.23 7.71 -2.44
C ALA A 100 -3.86 6.40 -1.73
N HIS A 101 -4.87 5.62 -1.34
CA HIS A 101 -4.70 4.23 -0.89
C HIS A 101 -4.37 3.33 -2.10
N TYR A 102 -3.18 3.51 -2.66
CA TYR A 102 -2.73 2.89 -3.89
C TYR A 102 -1.30 2.36 -3.74
N GLY A 103 -1.01 1.26 -4.43
CA GLY A 103 0.30 0.62 -4.38
C GLY A 103 0.69 0.17 -2.97
N ASN A 104 1.94 0.43 -2.60
CA ASN A 104 2.45 0.19 -1.26
C ASN A 104 2.64 1.53 -0.52
N TRP A 105 1.56 2.02 0.08
CA TRP A 105 1.56 3.31 0.79
C TRP A 105 2.36 3.29 2.11
N GLU A 106 2.62 2.11 2.68
CA GLU A 106 3.45 1.95 3.88
C GLU A 106 4.92 2.15 3.53
N LEU A 107 5.37 1.56 2.42
CA LEU A 107 6.74 1.76 1.95
C LEU A 107 6.98 3.21 1.53
N LEU A 108 5.95 3.88 0.99
CA LEU A 108 6.01 5.29 0.62
C LEU A 108 6.38 6.19 1.81
N SER A 109 5.68 6.05 2.95
CA SER A 109 5.93 6.88 4.13
C SER A 109 7.33 6.64 4.70
N LEU A 110 7.76 5.38 4.78
CA LEU A 110 9.10 5.02 5.24
C LEU A 110 10.20 5.55 4.31
N ALA A 111 10.01 5.45 3.00
CA ALA A 111 11.00 5.88 2.01
C ALA A 111 11.18 7.40 2.01
N TYR A 112 10.08 8.14 2.11
CA TYR A 112 10.12 9.59 2.23
C TYR A 112 10.79 10.01 3.54
N ALA A 113 10.44 9.37 4.66
CA ALA A 113 11.07 9.64 5.94
C ALA A 113 12.57 9.35 5.94
N ALA A 114 12.97 8.25 5.29
CA ALA A 114 14.36 7.83 5.18
C ALA A 114 15.22 8.80 4.34
N LYS A 115 14.66 9.34 3.24
CA LYS A 115 15.40 10.20 2.29
C LYS A 115 15.33 11.69 2.63
N PHE A 116 14.13 12.20 2.95
CA PHE A 116 13.86 13.64 3.05
C PHE A 116 13.70 14.15 4.50
N GLY A 117 13.70 13.25 5.49
CA GLY A 117 13.54 13.61 6.90
C GLY A 117 12.13 13.36 7.41
N ALA A 118 11.88 13.73 8.68
CA ALA A 118 10.64 13.38 9.38
C ALA A 118 9.39 13.91 8.65
N ILE A 119 8.35 13.07 8.62
CA ILE A 119 7.03 13.40 8.05
C ILE A 119 5.96 13.29 9.13
N SER A 120 4.89 14.07 8.99
CA SER A 120 3.69 13.96 9.81
C SER A 120 2.56 13.35 8.98
N ILE A 121 1.79 12.44 9.59
CA ILE A 121 0.66 11.76 8.95
C ILE A 121 -0.59 12.08 9.76
N VAL A 122 -1.67 12.47 9.07
CA VAL A 122 -2.97 12.71 9.69
C VAL A 122 -3.81 11.44 9.57
N GLY A 123 -4.21 10.88 10.70
CA GLY A 123 -5.04 9.68 10.78
C GLY A 123 -6.33 9.94 11.55
N LYS A 124 -7.43 9.32 11.12
CA LYS A 124 -8.67 9.29 11.89
C LYS A 124 -8.48 8.39 13.12
N GLN A 125 -8.94 8.83 14.28
CA GLN A 125 -8.96 7.99 15.48
C GLN A 125 -9.70 6.67 15.22
N LEU A 126 -9.05 5.55 15.59
CA LEU A 126 -9.63 4.23 15.42
C LEU A 126 -10.74 4.02 16.45
N LYS A 127 -11.77 3.24 16.08
CA LYS A 127 -12.90 2.94 16.98
C LYS A 127 -12.50 2.08 18.18
N SER A 128 -11.38 1.36 18.07
CA SER A 128 -10.87 0.51 19.15
C SER A 128 -9.83 1.27 19.95
N GLN A 129 -10.07 1.42 21.25
CA GLN A 129 -9.16 2.10 22.16
C GLN A 129 -7.80 1.40 22.23
N ARG A 130 -7.77 0.06 22.29
CA ARG A 130 -6.53 -0.74 22.33
C ARG A 130 -5.61 -0.53 21.13
N MET A 131 -6.17 -0.20 19.97
CA MET A 131 -5.39 0.08 18.75
C MET A 131 -4.93 1.54 18.66
N THR A 132 -5.44 2.41 19.54
CA THR A 132 -5.09 3.84 19.60
C THR A 132 -4.00 4.12 20.64
N GLU A 133 -3.83 3.22 21.61
CA GLU A 133 -2.84 3.31 22.69
C GLU A 133 -1.45 2.73 22.31
N LEU A 134 -1.32 2.16 21.10
CA LEU A 134 -0.06 1.68 20.50
C LEU A 134 0.55 2.75 19.60
#